data_AF-A0A377UVY2-F1
#
_entry.id   AF-A0A377UVY2-F1
#
_cell.length_a   1.000
_cell.length_b   1.000
_cell.length_c   1.000
_cell.angle_alpha   90.00
_cell.angle_beta   90.00
_cell.angle_gamma   90.00
#
_symmetry.space_group_name_H-M   'P 1'
#
loop_
_entity.id
_entity.type
_entity.pdbx_description
1 polymer ?
#
loop_
_entity_poly.entity_id
_entity_poly.type
_entity_poly.pdbx_seq_one_letter_code
_entity_poly.pdbx_strand_id
1 'polypeptide(L)' 'MDLTPFLRINPCGYAGMEMTQMRQWQPAASPETVAPRLVANLLALLNHPPHEYLPRD' A
#
# COMPACT_ATOMS: atom_id res chain seq x y z
N MET A 1 5.54 9.72 1.30
CA MET A 1 6.28 9.71 2.58
C MET A 1 7.76 9.92 2.30
N ASP A 2 8.55 10.26 3.33
CA ASP A 2 10.02 10.26 3.25
C ASP A 2 10.52 8.81 3.34
N LEU A 3 11.39 8.41 2.40
CA LEU A 3 11.97 7.05 2.34
C LEU A 3 13.38 6.98 2.96
N THR A 4 13.98 8.12 3.35
CA THR A 4 15.31 8.19 3.96
C THR A 4 15.51 7.26 5.15
N PRO A 5 14.51 7.03 6.05
CA PRO A 5 14.67 6.11 7.16
C PRO A 5 14.98 4.66 6.76
N PHE A 6 14.53 4.21 5.58
CA PHE A 6 14.77 2.84 5.11
C PHE A 6 16.22 2.57 4.70
N LEU A 7 17.00 3.62 4.42
CA LEU A 7 18.43 3.50 4.12
C LEU A 7 19.28 3.07 5.33
N ARG A 8 18.70 3.11 6.53
CA ARG A 8 19.40 2.81 7.79
C ARG A 8 18.99 1.47 8.39
N ILE A 9 18.10 0.73 7.73
CA ILE A 9 17.66 -0.59 8.15
C ILE A 9 18.42 -1.63 7.33
N ASN A 10 18.83 -2.73 7.97
CA ASN A 10 19.41 -3.88 7.29
C ASN A 10 18.39 -5.04 7.26
N PRO A 11 17.44 -5.06 6.32
CA PRO A 11 16.45 -6.14 6.26
C PRO A 11 17.12 -7.47 5.88
N CYS A 12 16.72 -8.56 6.53
CA CYS A 12 17.08 -9.90 6.09
C CYS A 12 16.26 -10.27 4.84
N GLY A 13 16.88 -10.88 3.83
CA GLY A 13 16.21 -11.27 2.57
C GLY A 13 16.98 -10.82 1.33
N TYR A 14 16.27 -10.28 0.34
CA TYR A 14 16.86 -9.79 -0.91
C TYR A 14 17.64 -8.49 -0.68
N ALA A 15 18.92 -8.64 -0.34
CA ALA A 15 19.83 -7.52 -0.15
C ALA A 15 19.97 -6.69 -1.46
N GLY A 16 20.00 -5.37 -1.31
CA GLY A 16 20.23 -4.44 -2.42
C GLY A 16 18.99 -4.05 -3.23
N MET A 17 17.78 -4.49 -2.85
CA MET A 17 16.55 -3.97 -3.46
C MET A 17 16.18 -2.60 -2.88
N GLU A 18 15.97 -1.61 -3.75
CA GLU A 18 15.55 -0.27 -3.36
C GLU A 18 14.08 -0.23 -2.91
N MET A 19 13.83 0.50 -1.84
CA MET A 19 12.47 0.80 -1.39
C MET A 19 11.82 1.84 -2.29
N THR A 20 10.51 1.72 -2.49
CA THR A 20 9.75 2.59 -3.38
C THR A 20 8.36 2.94 -2.82
N GLN A 21 7.67 3.89 -3.46
CA GLN A 21 6.31 4.31 -3.12
C GLN A 21 5.50 4.68 -4.38
N MET A 22 4.18 4.45 -4.35
CA MET A 22 3.27 4.72 -5.47
C MET A 22 3.38 6.15 -6.02
N ARG A 23 3.61 7.16 -5.16
CA ARG A 23 3.74 8.57 -5.58
C ARG A 23 4.88 8.84 -6.55
N GLN A 24 5.88 7.96 -6.63
CA GLN A 24 6.95 8.06 -7.63
C GLN A 24 6.43 7.89 -9.06
N TRP A 25 5.31 7.19 -9.25
CA TRP A 25 4.70 6.95 -10.57
C TRP A 25 3.31 7.54 -10.73
N GLN A 26 2.57 7.71 -9.64
CA GLN A 26 1.26 8.35 -9.62
C GLN A 26 1.25 9.46 -8.56
N PRO A 27 1.55 10.72 -8.93
CA PRO A 27 1.67 11.82 -7.98
C PRO A 27 0.42 12.05 -7.11
N ALA A 28 -0.77 11.77 -7.65
CA ALA A 28 -2.05 11.92 -6.94
C ALA A 28 -2.36 10.75 -5.97
N ALA A 29 -1.51 9.71 -5.91
CA ALA A 29 -1.72 8.58 -5.02
C ALA A 29 -1.66 9.01 -3.55
N SER A 30 -2.70 8.71 -2.79
CA SER A 30 -2.78 8.96 -1.36
C SER A 30 -3.46 7.78 -0.67
N PRO A 31 -3.32 7.63 0.66
CA PRO A 31 -4.06 6.60 1.38
C PRO A 31 -5.57 6.64 1.10
N GLU A 32 -6.16 7.83 1.01
CA GLU A 32 -7.58 8.05 0.78
C GLU A 32 -8.01 7.59 -0.63
N THR A 33 -7.17 7.80 -1.64
CA THR A 33 -7.48 7.38 -3.02
C THR A 33 -7.14 5.90 -3.28
N VAL A 34 -6.21 5.33 -2.52
CA VAL A 34 -5.75 3.95 -2.68
C VAL A 34 -6.56 2.96 -1.85
N ALA A 35 -6.96 3.31 -0.62
CA ALA A 35 -7.71 2.45 0.29
C ALA A 35 -8.96 1.79 -0.34
N PRO A 36 -9.89 2.53 -0.97
CA PRO A 36 -11.07 1.90 -1.58
C PRO A 36 -10.71 0.93 -2.71
N ARG A 37 -9.66 1.25 -3.49
CA ARG A 37 -9.18 0.37 -4.57
C ARG A 37 -8.55 -0.90 -4.02
N LEU A 38 -7.77 -0.80 -2.95
CA LEU A 38 -7.17 -1.95 -2.27
C LEU A 38 -8.25 -2.91 -1.77
N VAL A 39 -9.26 -2.39 -1.07
CA VAL A 39 -10.38 -3.20 -0.54
C VAL A 39 -11.13 -3.91 -1.68
N ALA A 40 -11.47 -3.19 -2.75
CA ALA A 40 -12.16 -3.78 -3.90
C ALA A 40 -11.37 -4.93 -4.53
N ASN A 41 -10.06 -4.75 -4.75
CA ASN A 41 -9.21 -5.80 -5.33
C ASN A 41 -9.04 -6.99 -4.38
N LEU A 42 -8.88 -6.74 -3.08
CA LEU A 42 -8.76 -7.80 -2.08
C LEU A 42 -10.03 -8.65 -2.02
N LEU A 43 -11.21 -8.02 -1.97
CA LEU A 43 -12.49 -8.73 -1.96
C LEU A 43 -12.68 -9.57 -3.23
N ALA A 44 -12.31 -9.04 -4.40
CA ALA A 44 -12.35 -9.81 -5.65
C ALA A 44 -11.47 -11.07 -5.59
N LEU A 45 -10.24 -10.96 -5.07
CA LEU A 45 -9.34 -12.10 -4.88
C LEU A 45 -9.86 -13.13 -3.87
N LEU A 46 -10.71 -12.69 -2.93
CA LEU A 46 -11.37 -13.54 -1.94
C LEU A 46 -12.73 -14.09 -2.42
N ASN A 47 -13.07 -13.95 -3.71
CA ASN A 47 -14.36 -14.33 -4.29
C ASN A 47 -15.57 -13.59 -3.69
N HIS A 48 -15.42 -12.28 -3.45
CA HIS A 48 -16.49 -11.39 -3.00
C HIS A 48 -17.25 -11.88 -1.76
N PRO A 49 -16.57 -12.13 -0.63
CA PRO A 49 -17.27 -12.52 0.60
C PRO A 49 -18.23 -11.40 1.05
N PRO A 50 -19.30 -11.74 1.80
CA PRO A 50 -20.12 -10.75 2.47
C PRO A 50 -19.23 -9.84 3.34
N HIS A 51 -19.40 -8.53 3.23
CA HIS A 51 -18.59 -7.55 3.93
C HIS A 51 -19.41 -6.30 4.26
N GLU A 52 -19.00 -5.60 5.31
CA GLU A 52 -19.51 -4.31 5.71
C GLU A 52 -18.34 -3.33 5.81
N TYR A 53 -18.50 -2.13 5.24
CA TYR A 53 -17.48 -1.09 5.34
C TYR A 53 -17.75 -0.24 6.57
N LEU A 54 -16.81 -0.25 7.52
CA LEU A 54 -16.84 0.61 8.69
C LEU A 54 -16.07 1.91 8.38
N PRO A 55 -16.75 3.05 8.22
CA PRO A 55 -16.05 4.31 8.05
C PRO A 55 -15.20 4.61 9.29
N ARG A 56 -14.00 5.16 9.08
CA ARG A 56 -13.21 5.76 10.16
C ARG A 56 -13.68 7.21 10.32
N ASP A 57 -14.01 7.57 11.56
CA ASP A 57 -14.28 8.96 11.98
C ASP A 57 -13.05 9.87 11.78
#